data_AF-A0A9E3RJT3-F1
#
_entry.id   AF-A0A9E3RJT3-F1
#
_cell.length_a   1.000
_cell.length_b   1.000
_cell.length_c   1.000
_cell.angle_alpha   90.00
_cell.angle_beta   90.00
_cell.angle_gamma   90.00
#
_symmetry.space_group_name_H-M   'P 1'
#
loop_
_entity.id
_entity.type
_entity.pdbx_description
1 polymer ?
#
loop_
_entity_poly.entity_id
_entity_poly.type
_entity_poly.pdbx_seq_one_letter_code
_entity_poly.pdbx_strand_id
1 'polypeptide(L)' 'MKKKTLTFEEQLQRLEEIRAILDAGEEPVESMLQLYEEGMKLAAEMQAFLEKAELRVQEIQNT' A
#
# COMPACT_ATOMS: atom_id res chain seq x y z
N MET A 1 22.10 -4.25 3.02
CA MET A 1 21.35 -3.09 3.56
C MET A 1 19.91 -3.54 3.81
N LYS A 2 19.35 -3.39 5.01
CA LYS A 2 17.96 -3.77 5.29
C LYS A 2 17.04 -2.82 4.53
N LYS A 3 16.20 -3.34 3.63
CA LYS A 3 15.10 -2.55 3.05
C LYS A 3 14.23 -2.07 4.21
N LYS A 4 14.08 -0.76 4.34
CA LYS A 4 13.19 -0.16 5.34
C LYS A 4 11.76 -0.45 4.87
N THR A 5 11.04 -1.27 5.63
CA THR A 5 9.61 -1.49 5.38
C THR A 5 8.87 -0.21 5.73
N LEU A 6 7.99 0.25 4.85
CA LEU A 6 7.16 1.43 5.07
C LEU A 6 6.13 1.14 6.17
N THR A 7 5.78 2.15 6.97
CA THR A 7 4.61 2.07 7.88
C THR A 7 3.31 2.03 7.09
N PHE A 8 2.18 1.74 7.76
CA PHE A 8 0.87 1.74 7.09
C PHE A 8 0.54 3.13 6.51
N GLU A 9 0.80 4.19 7.28
CA GLU A 9 0.55 5.56 6.87
C GLU A 9 1.46 5.97 5.69
N GLU A 10 2.73 5.57 5.71
CA GLU A 10 3.66 5.81 4.60
C GLU A 10 3.22 5.06 3.33
N GLN A 11 2.72 3.82 3.46
CA GLN A 11 2.17 3.06 2.32
C GLN A 11 0.92 3.71 1.74
N LEU A 12 0.01 4.18 2.62
CA LEU A 12 -1.22 4.85 2.21
C LEU A 12 -0.91 6.15 1.47
N GLN A 13 -0.03 6.99 2.03
CA GLN A 13 0.41 8.23 1.39
C GLN A 13 1.04 7.95 0.02
N ARG A 14 1.90 6.93 -0.08
CA ARG A 14 2.51 6.55 -1.36
C ARG A 14 1.48 6.09 -2.38
N LEU A 15 0.45 5.34 -1.96
CA LEU A 15 -0.62 4.92 -2.85
C LEU A 15 -1.44 6.11 -3.36
N GLU A 16 -1.69 7.12 -2.53
CA GLU A 16 -2.38 8.36 -2.94
C GLU A 16 -1.55 9.16 -3.95
N GLU A 17 -0.24 9.24 -3.77
CA GLU A 17 0.68 9.86 -4.74
C GLU A 17 0.66 9.12 -6.07
N ILE A 18 0.76 7.78 -6.05
CA ILE A 18 0.68 6.94 -7.24
C ILE A 18 -0.63 7.21 -7.98
N ARG A 19 -1.76 7.21 -7.26
CA ARG A 19 -3.07 7.51 -7.85
C ARG A 19 -3.07 8.88 -8.52
N ALA A 20 -2.55 9.92 -7.87
CA ALA A 20 -2.52 11.26 -8.44
C ALA A 20 -1.70 11.32 -9.75
N ILE A 21 -0.56 10.62 -9.80
CA ILE A 21 0.27 10.54 -11.02
C ILE A 21 -0.46 9.76 -12.12
N LEU A 22 -1.09 8.62 -11.77
CA LEU A 22 -1.84 7.80 -12.71
C LEU A 22 -3.06 8.56 -13.28
N ASP A 23 -3.76 9.33 -12.44
CA ASP A 23 -4.91 10.15 -12.84
C ASP A 23 -4.49 11.33 -13.73
N ALA A 24 -3.29 11.88 -13.53
CA ALA A 24 -2.75 12.97 -14.37
C ALA A 24 -2.40 12.49 -15.80
N GLY A 25 -1.87 11.27 -15.94
CA GLY A 25 -1.59 10.66 -17.25
C GLY A 25 -0.46 11.32 -18.04
N GLU A 26 0.42 12.07 -17.37
CA GLU A 26 1.53 12.82 -18.02
C GLU A 26 2.81 11.98 -18.16
N GLU A 27 2.89 10.84 -17.47
CA GLU A 27 4.06 9.96 -17.49
C GLU A 27 4.02 8.96 -18.66
N PRO A 28 5.19 8.50 -19.16
CA PRO A 28 5.27 7.44 -20.16
C PRO A 28 4.54 6.17 -19.71
N VAL A 29 3.99 5.43 -20.68
CA VAL A 29 3.21 4.20 -20.42
C VAL A 29 4.01 3.19 -19.59
N GLU A 30 5.31 3.03 -19.87
CA GLU A 30 6.19 2.15 -19.09
C GLU A 30 6.29 2.58 -17.62
N SER A 31 6.39 3.88 -17.35
CA SER A 31 6.39 4.42 -15.98
C SER A 31 5.05 4.20 -15.30
N MET A 32 3.94 4.42 -16.01
CA MET A 32 2.58 4.22 -15.49
C MET A 32 2.34 2.74 -15.11
N LEU A 33 2.86 1.80 -15.90
CA LEU A 33 2.79 0.37 -15.58
C LEU A 33 3.57 0.05 -14.30
N GLN A 34 4.77 0.60 -14.13
CA GLN A 34 5.57 0.40 -12.91
C GLN A 34 4.88 0.98 -11.67
N LEU A 35 4.28 2.17 -11.80
CA LEU A 35 3.52 2.81 -10.73
C LEU A 35 2.27 1.99 -10.36
N TYR A 36 1.58 1.41 -11.35
CA TYR A 36 0.46 0.53 -11.11
C TYR A 36 0.86 -0.74 -10.36
N GLU A 37 1.96 -1.39 -10.76
CA GLU A 37 2.50 -2.55 -10.07
C GLU A 37 2.90 -2.23 -8.62
N GLU A 38 3.53 -1.07 -8.40
CA GLU A 38 3.83 -0.57 -7.06
C GLU A 38 2.56 -0.39 -6.23
N GLY A 39 1.55 0.27 -6.78
CA GLY A 39 0.27 0.50 -6.11
C GLY A 39 -0.44 -0.80 -5.73
N MET A 40 -0.46 -1.79 -6.62
CA MET A 40 -1.02 -3.12 -6.35
C MET A 40 -0.30 -3.83 -5.20
N LYS A 41 1.04 -3.70 -5.14
CA LYS A 41 1.83 -4.28 -4.06
C LYS A 41 1.54 -3.60 -2.72
N LEU A 42 1.49 -2.27 -2.68
CA LEU A 42 1.15 -1.51 -1.48
C LEU A 42 -0.25 -1.87 -0.97
N ALA A 43 -1.23 -1.97 -1.85
CA ALA A 43 -2.59 -2.37 -1.50
C ALA A 43 -2.62 -3.76 -0.84
N ALA A 44 -1.90 -4.73 -1.39
CA ALA A 44 -1.80 -6.08 -0.83
C ALA A 44 -1.11 -6.09 0.55
N GLU A 45 -0.05 -5.30 0.72
CA GLU A 45 0.67 -5.19 2.00
C GLU A 45 -0.21 -4.56 3.10
N MET A 46 -0.95 -3.49 2.76
CA MET A 46 -1.90 -2.84 3.67
C MET A 46 -3.07 -3.76 4.03
N GLN A 47 -3.62 -4.49 3.07
CA GLN A 47 -4.68 -5.47 3.34
C GLN A 47 -4.21 -6.53 4.33
N ALA A 48 -3.02 -7.12 4.11
CA ALA A 48 -2.45 -8.11 5.02
C ALA A 48 -2.15 -7.54 6.42
N PHE A 49 -1.82 -6.26 6.52
CA PHE A 49 -1.67 -5.57 7.80
C PHE A 49 -3.01 -5.47 8.54
N LEU A 50 -4.06 -5.02 7.85
CA LEU A 50 -5.40 -4.86 8.41
C LEU A 50 -6.01 -6.20 8.86
N GLU A 51 -5.84 -7.27 8.07
CA GLU A 51 -6.30 -8.62 8.44
C GLU A 51 -5.66 -9.10 9.75
N LYS A 52 -4.36 -8.85 9.94
CA LYS A 52 -3.66 -9.19 11.20
C LYS A 52 -4.15 -8.33 12.36
N ALA A 53 -4.38 -7.03 12.12
CA ALA A 53 -4.90 -6.14 13.14
C ALA A 53 -6.31 -6.57 13.59
N GLU A 54 -7.18 -6.93 12.64
CA GLU A 54 -8.52 -7.43 12.92
C GLU A 54 -8.49 -8.73 13.73
N LEU A 55 -7.66 -9.71 13.34
CA LEU A 55 -7.49 -10.94 14.10
C LEU A 55 -7.07 -10.66 15.55
N ARG A 56 -6.13 -9.71 15.73
CA ARG A 56 -5.66 -9.34 17.06
C ARG A 56 -6.76 -8.70 17.92
N VAL A 57 -7.63 -7.90 17.32
CA VAL A 57 -8.79 -7.31 18.01
C VAL A 57 -9.78 -8.40 18.43
N GLN A 58 -10.07 -9.37 17.54
CA GLN A 58 -10.96 -10.48 17.84
C GLN A 58 -10.46 -11.36 18.99
N GLU A 59 -9.15 -11.64 19.04
CA GLU A 59 -8.53 -12.36 20.17
C GLU A 59 -8.74 -11.64 21.51
N ILE A 60 -8.57 -10.32 21.52
CA ILE A 60 -8.72 -9.50 22.74
C ILE A 60 -10.19 -9.47 23.19
N GLN A 61 -11.14 -9.35 22.25
CA GLN A 61 -12.58 -9.28 22.57
C GLN A 61 -13.17 -10.60 23.07
N ASN A 62 -12.59 -11.73 22.69
CA ASN A 62 -13.02 -13.06 23.11
C ASN A 62 -12.37 -13.52 24.43
N THR A 63 -11.64 -12.62 25.12
CA THR A 63 -11.02 -12.86 26.43
C THR A 63 -11.76 -12.10 27.51
#